data_AF-A0A1F9DHY4-F1
#
_entry.id   AF-A0A1F9DHY4-F1
#
_cell.length_a   1.000
_cell.length_b   1.000
_cell.length_c   1.000
_cell.angle_alpha   90.00
_cell.angle_beta   90.00
_cell.angle_gamma   90.00
#
_symmetry.space_group_name_H-M   'P 1'
#
loop_
_entity.id
_entity.type
_entity.pdbx_description
1 polymer ?
#
loop_
_entity_poly.entity_id
_entity_poly.type
_entity_poly.pdbx_seq_one_letter_code
_entity_poly.pdbx_strand_id
1 'polypeptide(L)' 'MMVLNKTSQKGLKDGWIRATFILRKDYLEELKALAYWERKKIKEVIDEALRLYLRRKETRARTKRKS' A
#
# COMPACT_ATOMS: atom_id res chain seq x y z
N MET A 1 -18.52 -12.97 -16.80
CA MET A 1 -17.80 -12.83 -15.52
C MET A 1 -16.31 -13.01 -15.77
N MET A 2 -15.54 -11.93 -15.95
CA MET A 2 -14.09 -12.05 -16.19
C MET A 2 -13.38 -12.29 -14.84
N VAL A 3 -13.10 -13.55 -14.54
CA VAL A 3 -12.24 -13.92 -13.43
C VAL A 3 -10.79 -13.69 -13.88
N LEU A 4 -10.24 -12.53 -13.54
CA LEU A 4 -8.80 -12.28 -13.68
C LEU A 4 -8.05 -13.15 -12.67
N ASN A 5 -7.69 -14.37 -13.09
CA ASN A 5 -6.80 -15.27 -12.37
C ASN A 5 -5.36 -14.68 -12.32
N LYS A 6 -5.16 -13.56 -11.64
CA LYS A 6 -3.82 -13.04 -11.36
C LYS A 6 -3.35 -13.67 -10.04
N THR A 7 -2.33 -14.53 -10.12
CA THR A 7 -1.69 -15.20 -8.97
C THR A 7 -1.36 -14.24 -7.82
N SER A 8 -1.09 -12.97 -8.13
CA SER A 8 -0.84 -11.89 -7.17
C SER A 8 -2.00 -11.59 -6.19
N GLN A 9 -3.22 -12.06 -6.47
CA GLN A 9 -4.42 -11.85 -5.64
C GLN A 9 -4.82 -13.10 -4.82
N LYS A 10 -4.22 -14.27 -5.10
CA LYS A 10 -4.58 -15.52 -4.40
C LYS A 10 -4.23 -15.42 -2.90
N GLY A 11 -5.25 -15.58 -2.05
CA GLY A 11 -5.14 -15.53 -0.59
C GLY A 11 -5.03 -14.12 0.01
N LEU A 12 -5.39 -13.07 -0.76
CA LEU A 12 -5.52 -11.71 -0.26
C LEU A 12 -6.99 -11.36 0.01
N LYS A 13 -7.22 -10.38 0.89
CA LYS A 13 -8.54 -9.76 1.06
C LYS A 13 -8.92 -8.98 -0.20
N ASP A 14 -10.21 -8.81 -0.44
CA ASP A 14 -10.70 -8.03 -1.58
C ASP A 14 -10.13 -6.61 -1.55
N GLY A 15 -9.72 -6.11 -2.73
CA GLY A 15 -9.05 -4.81 -2.88
C GLY A 15 -7.55 -4.78 -2.57
N TRP A 16 -6.94 -5.88 -2.11
CA TRP A 16 -5.49 -5.96 -1.86
C TRP A 16 -4.71 -6.57 -3.03
N ILE A 17 -3.48 -6.11 -3.23
CA ILE A 17 -2.55 -6.61 -4.23
C ILE A 17 -1.14 -6.76 -3.63
N ARG A 18 -0.42 -7.84 -3.97
CA ARG A 18 1.02 -7.94 -3.73
C ARG A 18 1.77 -7.19 -4.82
N ALA A 19 2.59 -6.22 -4.42
CA ALA A 19 3.49 -5.49 -5.31
C ALA A 19 4.90 -5.48 -4.70
N THR A 20 5.91 -5.54 -5.55
CA THR A 20 7.32 -5.44 -5.16
C THR A 20 7.79 -4.02 -5.45
N PHE A 21 8.37 -3.36 -4.46
CA PHE A 21 8.91 -2.01 -4.60
C PHE A 21 10.40 -2.01 -4.26
N ILE A 22 11.15 -1.17 -4.97
CA ILE A 22 12.53 -0.84 -4.63
C ILE A 22 12.49 0.44 -3.79
N LEU A 23 13.08 0.42 -2.60
CA LEU A 23 13.15 1.56 -1.69
C LEU A 23 14.57 1.74 -1.15
N ARG A 24 14.88 2.93 -0.64
CA ARG A 24 16.17 3.20 0.01
C ARG A 24 16.29 2.39 1.31
N LYS A 25 17.50 1.88 1.57
CA LYS A 25 17.77 1.00 2.72
C LYS A 25 17.50 1.67 4.06
N ASP A 26 17.86 2.94 4.20
CA ASP A 26 17.61 3.72 5.41
C ASP A 26 16.12 3.85 5.73
N TYR A 27 15.28 4.09 4.72
CA TYR A 27 13.82 4.10 4.91
C TYR A 27 13.29 2.75 5.39
N LEU A 28 13.85 1.64 4.93
CA LEU A 28 13.44 0.33 5.42
C LEU A 28 13.76 0.16 6.91
N GLU A 29 14.92 0.61 7.36
CA GLU A 29 15.33 0.53 8.76
C GLU A 29 14.47 1.44 9.65
N GLU A 30 14.17 2.66 9.20
CA GLU A 30 13.24 3.55 9.91
C GLU A 30 11.83 2.96 10.02
N LEU A 31 11.30 2.38 8.94
CA LEU A 31 9.99 1.72 8.94
C LEU A 31 9.95 0.53 9.91
N LYS A 32 11.03 -0.25 9.99
CA LYS A 32 11.15 -1.36 10.97
C LYS A 32 11.16 -0.85 12.40
N ALA A 33 11.94 0.19 12.69
CA ALA A 33 12.01 0.78 14.02
C ALA A 33 10.63 1.32 14.44
N LEU A 34 9.95 2.05 13.54
CA LEU A 34 8.61 2.57 13.78
C LEU A 34 7.60 1.45 14.04
N ALA A 35 7.63 0.40 13.22
CA ALA A 35 6.77 -0.77 13.40
C ALA A 35 6.99 -1.46 14.76
N TYR A 36 8.25 -1.55 15.22
CA TYR A 36 8.59 -2.12 16.52
C TYR A 36 8.02 -1.29 17.67
N TRP A 37 8.26 0.03 17.67
CA TRP A 37 7.80 0.93 18.73
C TRP A 37 6.28 1.02 18.80
N GLU A 38 5.60 1.04 17.66
CA GLU A 38 4.13 1.11 17.59
C GLU A 38 3.43 -0.26 17.68
N ARG A 39 4.19 -1.36 17.82
CA ARG A 39 3.65 -2.74 17.83
C ARG A 39 2.81 -3.07 16.58
N LYS A 40 3.18 -2.49 15.43
CA LYS A 40 2.51 -2.67 14.13
C LYS A 40 3.30 -3.60 13.22
N LYS A 41 2.65 -4.14 12.19
CA LYS A 41 3.36 -4.78 11.08
C LYS A 41 3.87 -3.71 10.12
N ILE A 42 5.03 -3.95 9.50
CA ILE A 42 5.61 -3.00 8.54
C ILE A 42 4.65 -2.63 7.40
N LYS A 43 3.81 -3.57 6.95
CA LYS A 43 2.80 -3.32 5.91
C LYS A 43 1.71 -2.33 6.35
N GLU A 44 1.41 -2.26 7.65
CA GLU A 44 0.42 -1.33 8.22
C GLU A 44 1.03 0.07 8.28
N VAL A 45 2.28 0.16 8.73
CA VAL A 45 3.05 1.43 8.70
C VAL A 45 3.16 1.98 7.28
N ILE A 46 3.46 1.12 6.29
CA ILE A 46 3.52 1.52 4.88
C ILE A 46 2.14 1.97 4.36
N ASP A 47 1.07 1.24 4.67
CA ASP A 47 -0.29 1.60 4.26
C ASP A 47 -0.71 2.97 4.84
N GLU A 48 -0.45 3.21 6.12
CA GLU A 48 -0.71 4.48 6.78
C GLU A 48 0.09 5.63 6.15
N ALA A 49 1.39 5.44 5.92
CA ALA A 49 2.25 6.43 5.29
C ALA A 49 1.78 6.76 3.87
N LEU A 50 1.45 5.74 3.06
CA LEU A 50 0.91 5.92 1.71
C LEU A 50 -0.45 6.62 1.74
N ARG A 51 -1.35 6.23 2.65
CA ARG A 51 -2.67 6.86 2.80
C ARG A 51 -2.54 8.34 3.14
N LEU A 52 -1.66 8.69 4.08
CA LEU A 52 -1.42 10.09 4.45
C LEU A 52 -0.79 10.89 3.32
N TYR A 53 0.20 10.31 2.63
CA TYR A 53 0.85 10.95 1.49
C TYR A 53 -0.13 11.19 0.33
N LEU A 54 -0.94 10.17 -0.01
CA LEU A 54 -1.93 10.24 -1.09
C LEU A 54 -3.14 11.11 -0.73
N ARG A 55 -3.58 11.17 0.53
CA ARG A 55 -4.68 12.06 0.94
C ARG A 55 -4.34 13.54 0.66
N ARG A 56 -3.08 13.90 0.82
CA ARG A 56 -2.59 15.27 0.58
C ARG A 56 -2.43 15.60 -0.91
N LYS A 57 -2.47 14.59 -1.79
CA LYS A 57 -2.34 14.80 -3.24
C LYS A 57 -3.63 14.40 -3.91
N GLU A 58 -4.36 15.37 -4.46
CA GLU A 58 -5.46 15.07 -5.37
C GLU A 58 -4.90 14.31 -6.58
N THR A 59 -5.09 13.00 -6.59
CA THR A 59 -4.72 12.18 -7.74
C THR A 59 -5.73 12.47 -8.84
N ARG A 60 -5.27 13.06 -9.96
CA ARG A 60 -6.09 13.38 -11.15
C ARG A 60 -6.95 12.21 -11.65
N ALA A 61 -6.61 10.98 -11.28
CA ALA A 61 -7.38 9.77 -11.59
C ALA A 61 -8.74 9.67 -10.86
N ARG A 62 -8.94 10.32 -9.70
CA ARG A 62 -10.24 10.32 -9.00
C ARG A 62 -11.31 11.13 -9.75
N THR A 63 -10.92 12.07 -10.60
CA THR A 63 -11.85 12.96 -11.33
C THR A 63 -12.58 12.28 -12.51
N LYS A 64 -12.24 11.04 -12.91
CA LYS A 64 -12.88 10.35 -14.05
C LYS A 64 -13.96 9.31 -13.70
N ARG A 65 -14.56 9.34 -12.50
CA ARG A 65 -15.65 8.41 -12.11
C ARG A 65 -16.91 9.10 -11.60
N LYS A 66 -17.28 10.22 -12.22
CA LYS A 66 -18.67 10.72 -12.21
C LYS A 66 -19.04 11.03 -13.66
N SER A 67 -19.46 10.01 -14.39
CA SER A 67 -20.20 10.15 -15.64
C SER A 67 -21.21 9.02 -15.72
#